data_AF-A0AAU8TX39-F1
#
_entry.id   AF-A0AAU8TX39-F1
#
_cell.length_a   1.000
_cell.length_b   1.000
_cell.length_c   1.000
_cell.angle_alpha   90.00
_cell.angle_beta   90.00
_cell.angle_gamma   90.00
#
_symmetry.space_group_name_H-M   'P 1'
#
loop_
_entity.id
_entity.type
_entity.pdbx_description
1 polymer ?
#
loop_
_entity_poly.entity_id
_entity_poly.type
_entity_poly.pdbx_seq_one_letter_code
_entity_poly.pdbx_strand_id
1 'polypeptide(L)'
;MFDVTRSCYYAQRLRRRSPDVERLRLRSRVSELFSQSRSAAGSRSILSLMREDGEQIGRFKVRSLMRELDLVSKQPGFHAYKRATVER
;
A
#
# COMPACT_ATOMS: atom_id res chain seq x y z
N MET A 1 -17.93 31.75 -20.78
CA MET A 1 -17.52 30.52 -21.48
C MET A 1 -17.85 29.36 -20.53
N PHE A 2 -18.94 28.63 -20.78
CA PHE A 2 -19.42 27.60 -19.85
C PHE A 2 -18.59 26.32 -20.02
N ASP A 3 -17.96 25.86 -18.95
CA ASP A 3 -17.14 24.64 -18.91
C ASP A 3 -18.04 23.38 -18.86
N VAL A 4 -18.92 23.26 -19.85
CA VAL A 4 -19.87 22.14 -19.96
C VAL A 4 -19.11 20.95 -20.52
N THR A 5 -19.02 19.90 -19.71
CA THR A 5 -18.34 18.66 -20.09
C THR A 5 -18.99 18.10 -21.36
N ARG A 6 -18.18 17.93 -22.42
CA ARG A 6 -18.57 17.55 -23.80
C ARG A 6 -19.39 16.26 -23.92
N SER A 7 -19.53 15.49 -22.84
CA SER A 7 -20.42 14.34 -22.72
C SER A 7 -21.00 14.23 -21.31
N CYS A 8 -22.29 14.56 -21.17
CA CYS A 8 -23.00 14.43 -19.90
C CYS A 8 -22.97 12.98 -19.38
N TYR A 9 -23.01 12.00 -20.29
CA TYR A 9 -22.99 10.57 -19.98
C TYR A 9 -21.74 10.15 -19.19
N TYR A 10 -20.54 10.48 -19.66
CA TYR A 10 -19.31 10.10 -18.97
C TYR A 10 -19.10 10.90 -17.68
N ALA A 11 -19.47 12.18 -17.66
CA ALA A 11 -19.44 13.00 -16.45
C ALA A 11 -20.36 12.43 -15.35
N GLN A 12 -21.57 12.02 -15.73
CA GLN A 12 -22.53 11.43 -14.81
C GLN A 12 -22.13 10.02 -14.37
N ARG A 13 -21.59 9.19 -15.27
CA ARG A 13 -21.07 7.85 -14.95
C ARG A 13 -19.89 7.89 -13.98
N LEU A 14 -18.99 8.87 -14.12
CA LEU A 14 -17.87 9.06 -13.19
C LEU A 14 -18.37 9.45 -11.79
N ARG A 15 -19.38 10.34 -11.71
CA ARG A 15 -20.00 10.79 -10.46
C ARG A 15 -20.76 9.68 -9.72
N ARG A 16 -21.25 8.65 -10.43
CA ARG A 16 -21.96 7.50 -9.86
C ARG A 16 -21.03 6.39 -9.36
N ARG A 17 -19.71 6.53 -9.42
CA ARG A 17 -18.80 5.54 -8.85
C ARG A 17 -18.88 5.59 -7.32
N SER A 18 -19.61 4.65 -6.75
CA SER A 18 -19.59 4.40 -5.30
C SER A 18 -18.16 4.07 -4.87
N PRO A 19 -17.71 4.55 -3.69
CA PRO A 19 -16.42 4.16 -3.16
C PRO A 19 -16.39 2.64 -2.93
N ASP A 20 -15.33 1.98 -3.39
CA ASP A 20 -15.09 0.56 -3.12
C ASP A 20 -14.74 0.39 -1.63
N VAL A 21 -15.75 -0.01 -0.85
CA VAL A 21 -15.68 -0.13 0.61
C VAL A 21 -14.61 -1.14 1.02
N GLU A 22 -14.48 -2.26 0.30
CA GLU A 22 -13.48 -3.28 0.56
C GLU A 22 -12.07 -2.72 0.32
N ARG A 23 -11.88 -1.97 -0.77
CA ARG A 23 -10.60 -1.31 -1.02
C ARG A 23 -10.27 -0.31 0.08
N LEU A 24 -11.25 0.44 0.58
CA LEU A 24 -11.04 1.39 1.68
C LEU A 24 -10.62 0.66 2.97
N ARG A 25 -11.30 -0.43 3.33
CA ARG A 25 -10.93 -1.29 4.47
C ARG A 25 -9.50 -1.79 4.34
N LEU A 26 -9.14 -2.33 3.18
CA LEU A 26 -7.78 -2.84 2.94
C LEU A 26 -6.73 -1.72 3.00
N ARG A 27 -7.04 -0.51 2.52
CA ARG A 27 -6.15 0.66 2.66
C ARG A 27 -5.92 1.02 4.11
N SER A 28 -6.98 1.08 4.94
CA SER A 28 -6.86 1.34 6.38
C SER A 28 -5.93 0.32 7.02
N ARG A 29 -6.14 -0.97 6.75
CA ARG A 29 -5.35 -2.04 7.37
C ARG A 29 -3.88 -1.99 6.98
N VAL A 30 -3.59 -1.76 5.69
CA VAL A 30 -2.21 -1.57 5.22
C VAL A 30 -1.54 -0.39 5.92
N SER A 31 -2.27 0.72 6.10
CA SER A 31 -1.76 1.92 6.79
C SER A 31 -1.45 1.63 8.26
N GLU A 32 -2.32 0.90 8.96
CA GLU A 32 -2.12 0.51 10.36
C GLU A 32 -0.88 -0.37 10.52
N LEU A 33 -0.76 -1.44 9.74
CA LEU A 33 0.37 -2.37 9.79
C LEU A 33 1.69 -1.66 9.44
N PHE A 34 1.66 -0.75 8.48
CA PHE A 34 2.83 0.05 8.12
C PHE A 34 3.28 0.96 9.27
N SER A 35 2.34 1.65 9.92
CA SER A 35 2.61 2.48 11.10
C SER A 35 3.13 1.67 12.28
N GLN A 36 2.54 0.51 12.57
CA GLN A 36 3.00 -0.41 13.62
C GLN A 36 4.45 -0.88 13.36
N SER A 37 4.80 -1.11 12.10
CA SER A 37 6.17 -1.47 11.69
C SER A 37 7.17 -0.31 11.71
N ARG A 38 6.77 0.89 12.18
CA ARG A 38 7.59 2.11 12.16
C ARG A 38 8.10 2.46 10.76
N SER A 39 7.22 2.32 9.76
CA SER A 39 7.54 2.53 8.34
C SER A 39 8.59 1.59 7.74
N ALA A 40 8.97 0.50 8.43
CA ALA A 40 9.94 -0.45 7.91
C ALA A 40 9.29 -1.49 6.98
N ALA A 41 8.06 -1.95 7.25
CA ALA A 41 7.47 -3.04 6.50
C ALA A 41 7.25 -2.69 5.02
N GLY A 42 7.84 -3.49 4.13
CA GLY A 42 7.57 -3.44 2.70
C GLY A 42 6.40 -4.34 2.29
N SER A 43 6.08 -4.33 1.00
CA SER A 43 4.95 -5.12 0.43
C SER A 43 4.96 -6.62 0.77
N ARG A 44 6.14 -7.24 0.96
CA ARG A 44 6.23 -8.66 1.35
C ARG A 44 5.90 -8.85 2.83
N SER A 45 6.43 -7.99 3.70
CA SER A 45 6.17 -8.06 5.15
C SER A 45 4.70 -7.73 5.45
N ILE A 46 4.14 -6.70 4.82
CA ILE A 46 2.71 -6.37 4.98
C ILE A 46 1.84 -7.50 4.45
N LEU A 47 2.19 -8.16 3.34
CA LEU A 47 1.46 -9.33 2.87
C LEU A 47 1.41 -10.45 3.92
N SER A 48 2.53 -10.77 4.56
CA SER A 48 2.56 -11.79 5.62
C SER A 48 1.65 -11.40 6.78
N LEU A 49 1.75 -10.16 7.26
CA LEU A 49 0.92 -9.64 8.35
C LEU A 49 -0.58 -9.66 8.00
N MET A 50 -0.94 -9.26 6.77
CA MET A 50 -2.33 -9.32 6.33
C MET A 50 -2.87 -10.75 6.24
N ARG A 51 -2.02 -11.73 5.88
CA ARG A 51 -2.43 -13.14 5.86
C ARG A 51 -2.58 -13.71 7.27
N GLU A 52 -1.72 -13.29 8.20
CA GLU A 52 -1.85 -13.62 9.63
C GLU A 52 -3.16 -13.06 10.21
N ASP A 53 -3.59 -11.88 9.75
CA ASP A 53 -4.90 -11.28 10.06
C ASP A 53 -6.08 -11.97 9.35
N GLY A 54 -5.83 -12.98 8.51
CA GLY A 54 -6.87 -13.74 7.78
C GLY A 54 -7.30 -13.15 6.44
N GLU A 55 -6.63 -12.09 5.94
CA GLU A 55 -6.97 -11.48 4.66
C GLU A 55 -6.42 -12.30 3.48
N GLN A 56 -7.30 -12.70 2.56
CA GLN A 56 -6.92 -13.37 1.31
C GLN A 56 -6.46 -12.34 0.27
N ILE A 57 -5.23 -11.86 0.42
CA ILE A 57 -4.63 -10.86 -0.47
C ILE A 57 -3.33 -11.35 -1.10
N GLY A 58 -3.05 -10.87 -2.31
CA GLY A 58 -1.81 -11.10 -3.05
C GLY A 58 -0.84 -9.93 -2.95
N ARG A 59 0.46 -10.20 -3.12
CA ARG A 59 1.53 -9.20 -3.04
C ARG A 59 1.30 -7.99 -3.95
N PHE A 60 0.84 -8.21 -5.17
CA PHE A 60 0.62 -7.14 -6.15
C PHE A 60 -0.49 -6.18 -5.71
N LYS A 61 -1.55 -6.70 -5.09
CA LYS A 61 -2.64 -5.88 -4.53
C LYS A 61 -2.13 -5.06 -3.35
N VAL A 62 -1.37 -5.66 -2.42
CA VAL A 62 -0.69 -4.93 -1.34
C VAL A 62 0.21 -3.82 -1.89
N ARG A 63 1.03 -4.11 -2.90
CA ARG A 63 1.90 -3.11 -3.54
C ARG A 63 1.11 -1.96 -4.16
N SER A 64 -0.03 -2.24 -4.79
CA SER A 64 -0.94 -1.20 -5.32
C SER A 64 -1.47 -0.33 -4.19
N LEU A 65 -1.97 -0.94 -3.11
CA LEU A 65 -2.52 -0.22 -1.96
C LEU A 65 -1.47 0.67 -1.28
N MET A 66 -0.23 0.18 -1.14
CA MET A 66 0.89 0.99 -0.63
C MET A 66 1.17 2.18 -1.54
N ARG A 67 1.16 1.99 -2.87
CA ARG A 67 1.36 3.08 -3.84
C ARG A 67 0.24 4.11 -3.80
N GLU A 68 -1.00 3.67 -3.66
CA GLU A 68 -2.17 4.55 -3.53
C GLU A 68 -2.14 5.41 -2.26
N LEU A 69 -1.42 4.95 -1.23
CA LEU A 69 -1.21 5.64 0.03
C LEU A 69 0.16 6.33 0.11
N ASP A 70 0.94 6.34 -0.98
CA ASP A 70 2.30 6.88 -1.04
C ASP A 70 3.24 6.33 0.06
N LEU A 71 3.03 5.07 0.47
CA LEU A 71 3.84 4.41 1.51
C LEU A 71 5.13 3.83 0.93
N VAL A 72 6.26 4.32 1.44
CA VAL A 72 7.61 3.85 1.06
C VAL A 72 8.32 3.28 2.28
N SER A 73 8.79 2.04 2.17
CA SER A 73 9.55 1.38 3.23
C SER A 73 10.87 2.11 3.49
N LYS A 74 11.15 2.37 4.76
CA LYS A 74 12.36 3.04 5.27
C LYS A 74 13.33 2.05 5.92
N GLN A 75 13.36 0.80 5.46
CA GLN A 75 14.29 -0.19 6.00
C GLN A 75 15.74 0.28 5.80
N PRO A 76 16.57 0.24 6.85
CA PRO A 76 18.00 0.49 6.69
C PRO A 76 18.56 -0.57 5.73
N GLY A 77 19.29 -0.11 4.72
CA GLY A 77 20.01 -1.00 3.82
C GLY A 77 21.09 -1.78 4.56
N PHE A 78 21.57 -2.86 3.94
CA PHE A 78 22.74 -3.57 4.46
C PHE A 78 23.94 -2.61 4.55
N HIS A 79 24.69 -2.68 5.65
CA HIS A 79 25.92 -1.92 5.79
C HIS A 79 26.91 -2.31 4.70
N ALA A 80 27.55 -1.31 4.08
CA ALA A 80 28.46 -1.51 2.95
C ALA A 80 29.75 -2.26 3.32
N TYR A 81 30.12 -2.30 4.60
CA TYR A 81 31.34 -2.96 5.06
C TYR A 81 31.08 -4.42 5.43
N LYS A 82 32.06 -5.28 5.15
CA LYS A 82 32.07 -6.67 5.59
C LYS A 82 32.24 -6.71 7.11
N ARG A 83 31.36 -7.42 7.82
CA ARG A 83 31.57 -7.75 9.24
C ARG A 83 32.82 -8.62 9.33
N ALA A 84 33.84 -8.16 10.07
CA ALA A 84 35.01 -8.97 10.36
C ALA A 84 34.58 -10.12 11.27
N THR A 85 34.36 -11.30 10.69
CA THR A 85 34.10 -12.54 11.43
C THR A 85 35.43 -13.24 11.70
N VAL A 86 36.26 -12.68 12.58
CA VAL A 86 37.43 -13.39 13.13
C VAL A 86 37.62 -12.93 14.58
N GLU A 87 37.26 -13.79 15.53
CA GLU A 87 37.90 -13.86 16.84
C GLU A 87 38.89 -15.03 16.77
N ARG A 88 40.01 -14.85 17.46
CA ARG A 88 41.28 -15.60 17.43
C ARG A 88 41.17 -17.10 17.71
#